data_AF-A0A2R7UGP5-F1
#
_entry.id   AF-A0A2R7UGP5-F1
#
_cell.length_a   1.000
_cell.length_b   1.000
_cell.length_c   1.000
_cell.angle_alpha   90.00
_cell.angle_beta   90.00
_cell.angle_gamma   90.00
#
_symmetry.space_group_name_H-M   'P 1'
#
loop_
_entity.id
_entity.type
_entity.pdbx_description
1 polymer ?
#
loop_
_entity_poly.entity_id
_entity_poly.type
_entity_poly.pdbx_seq_one_letter_code
_entity_poly.pdbx_strand_id
1 'polypeptide(L)'
;MQRSIATVSLSGTLPEKLEAIAAAGFDGVEIFENDLLYYAGSPRQVRQMCADLGIAITLFQPFRDFEGCRRDRLQKNLDRAERKFDLMQELGTDLVLVCSNVQADALGEEQLLVDDLRLLAEHAGKRGLRIGYEALAWGRHVNTYQQVWNLVRQADHPALGVILDSFHTLSLKGDPSAIRDIPGDKIFFVQMADAPILAMDV
;
A
#
# COMPACT_ATOMS: atom_id res chain seq x y z
N MET A 1 -8.64 14.97 -9.36
CA MET A 1 -7.92 13.96 -8.57
C MET A 1 -8.78 13.65 -7.36
N GLN A 2 -8.98 12.38 -7.05
CA GLN A 2 -9.72 11.95 -5.86
C GLN A 2 -8.84 12.21 -4.63
N ARG A 3 -9.33 12.94 -3.64
CA ARG A 3 -8.60 13.25 -2.40
C ARG A 3 -8.94 12.20 -1.35
N SER A 4 -7.91 11.56 -0.81
CA SER A 4 -8.05 10.59 0.26
C SER A 4 -7.16 10.94 1.45
N ILE A 5 -7.52 10.39 2.61
CA ILE A 5 -6.72 10.42 3.83
C ILE A 5 -6.75 9.04 4.48
N ALA A 6 -5.62 8.60 5.03
CA ALA A 6 -5.55 7.35 5.75
C ALA A 6 -6.13 7.47 7.16
N THR A 7 -6.85 6.44 7.62
CA THR A 7 -7.44 6.45 8.97
C THR A 7 -6.39 6.51 10.08
N VAL A 8 -5.14 6.10 9.81
CA VAL A 8 -4.01 6.21 10.74
C VAL A 8 -3.63 7.67 11.05
N SER A 9 -4.00 8.62 10.18
CA SER A 9 -3.74 10.05 10.37
C SER A 9 -4.66 10.69 11.41
N LEU A 10 -5.71 9.99 11.85
CA LEU A 10 -6.71 10.49 12.78
C LEU A 10 -6.81 9.60 14.03
N SER A 11 -7.21 10.21 15.15
CA SER A 11 -7.55 9.51 16.39
C SER A 11 -9.05 9.19 16.45
N GLY A 12 -9.47 8.38 17.43
CA GLY A 12 -10.87 7.98 17.63
C GLY A 12 -11.20 6.60 17.08
N THR A 13 -12.47 6.22 17.19
CA THR A 13 -13.01 4.97 16.65
C THR A 13 -13.16 5.05 15.13
N LEU A 14 -13.21 3.90 14.44
CA LEU A 14 -13.34 3.89 12.99
C LEU A 14 -14.57 4.68 12.48
N PRO A 15 -15.79 4.56 13.06
CA PRO A 15 -16.92 5.39 12.64
C PRO A 15 -16.67 6.90 12.80
N GLU A 16 -16.13 7.35 13.94
CA GLU A 16 -15.80 8.77 14.17
C GLU A 16 -14.80 9.29 13.13
N LYS A 17 -13.79 8.48 12.78
CA LYS A 17 -12.83 8.81 11.72
C LYS A 17 -13.54 8.98 10.37
N LEU A 18 -14.39 8.03 9.98
CA LEU A 18 -15.10 8.06 8.68
C LEU A 18 -16.04 9.27 8.57
N GLU A 19 -16.79 9.57 9.64
CA GLU A 19 -17.66 10.74 9.70
C GLU A 19 -16.87 12.05 9.56
N ALA A 20 -15.74 12.17 10.28
CA ALA A 20 -14.88 13.34 10.20
C ALA A 20 -14.26 13.51 8.80
N ILE A 21 -13.83 12.42 8.17
CA ILE A 21 -13.26 12.43 6.81
C ILE A 21 -14.31 12.91 5.80
N ALA A 22 -15.52 12.37 5.85
CA ALA A 22 -16.60 12.79 4.96
C ALA A 22 -17.00 14.25 5.19
N ALA A 23 -17.15 14.66 6.45
CA ALA A 23 -17.49 16.04 6.81
C ALA A 23 -16.41 17.06 6.39
N ALA A 24 -15.15 16.66 6.35
CA ALA A 24 -14.03 17.47 5.86
C ALA A 24 -13.97 17.56 4.32
N GLY A 25 -14.84 16.85 3.59
CA GLY A 25 -14.95 16.93 2.14
C GLY A 25 -13.92 16.09 1.37
N PHE A 26 -13.38 15.04 1.98
CA PHE A 26 -12.58 14.05 1.25
C PHE A 26 -13.46 13.20 0.34
N ASP A 27 -12.89 12.77 -0.78
CA ASP A 27 -13.57 11.90 -1.75
C ASP A 27 -13.38 10.41 -1.41
N GLY A 28 -12.42 10.10 -0.54
CA GLY A 28 -12.10 8.73 -0.17
C GLY A 28 -11.28 8.58 1.11
N VAL A 29 -11.10 7.32 1.52
CA VAL A 29 -10.37 6.93 2.72
C VAL A 29 -9.47 5.74 2.43
N GLU A 30 -8.28 5.75 3.03
CA GLU A 30 -7.41 4.58 3.09
C GLU A 30 -7.64 3.86 4.42
N ILE A 31 -8.12 2.62 4.37
CA ILE A 31 -8.42 1.85 5.57
C ILE A 31 -7.13 1.22 6.08
N PHE A 32 -6.67 1.69 7.24
CA PHE A 32 -5.57 1.09 7.96
C PHE A 32 -6.03 -0.18 8.70
N GLU A 33 -5.40 -1.32 8.44
CA GLU A 33 -5.81 -2.63 8.94
C GLU A 33 -6.03 -2.67 10.46
N ASN A 34 -5.20 -1.96 11.22
CA ASN A 34 -5.31 -1.94 12.67
C ASN A 34 -6.66 -1.35 13.14
N ASP A 35 -7.23 -0.38 12.42
CA ASP A 35 -8.55 0.17 12.76
C ASP A 35 -9.67 -0.86 12.58
N LEU A 36 -9.53 -1.80 11.64
CA LEU A 36 -10.46 -2.92 11.48
C LEU A 36 -10.36 -3.93 12.62
N LEU A 37 -9.16 -4.14 13.17
CA LEU A 37 -8.96 -5.06 14.30
C LEU A 37 -9.65 -4.58 15.59
N TYR A 38 -9.74 -3.26 15.78
CA TYR A 38 -10.40 -2.66 16.96
C TYR A 38 -11.88 -2.35 16.72
N TYR A 39 -12.35 -2.41 15.48
CA TYR A 39 -13.76 -2.20 15.17
C TYR A 39 -14.57 -3.49 15.44
N ALA A 40 -15.63 -3.37 16.22
CA ALA A 40 -16.46 -4.52 16.61
C ALA A 40 -17.36 -5.05 15.48
N GLY A 41 -17.56 -4.26 14.42
CA GLY A 41 -18.37 -4.64 13.26
C GLY A 41 -17.59 -5.37 12.18
N SER A 42 -18.30 -5.76 11.13
CA SER A 42 -17.75 -6.43 9.95
C SER A 42 -17.19 -5.46 8.91
N PRO A 43 -16.27 -5.91 8.03
CA PRO A 43 -15.77 -5.10 6.91
C PRO A 43 -16.89 -4.62 5.98
N ARG A 44 -17.95 -5.44 5.80
CA ARG A 44 -19.13 -5.06 5.01
C ARG A 44 -19.91 -3.89 5.64
N GLN A 45 -19.92 -3.77 6.97
CA GLN A 45 -20.50 -2.60 7.64
C GLN A 45 -19.64 -1.36 7.43
N VAL A 46 -18.31 -1.49 7.41
CA VAL A 46 -17.41 -0.38 7.04
C VAL A 46 -17.69 0.10 5.63
N ARG A 47 -17.82 -0.82 4.67
CA ARG A 47 -18.25 -0.51 3.30
C ARG A 47 -19.57 0.27 3.26
N GLN A 48 -20.57 -0.18 4.01
CA GLN A 48 -21.87 0.48 4.07
C GLN A 48 -21.77 1.89 4.66
N MET A 49 -21.01 2.07 5.75
CA MET A 49 -20.79 3.40 6.35
C MET A 49 -20.14 4.36 5.35
N CYS A 50 -19.09 3.93 4.64
CA CYS A 50 -18.46 4.75 3.62
C CYS A 50 -19.43 5.13 2.49
N ALA A 51 -20.25 4.18 2.04
CA ALA A 51 -21.26 4.42 1.01
C ALA A 51 -22.34 5.42 1.48
N ASP A 52 -22.83 5.28 2.71
CA ASP A 52 -23.83 6.18 3.30
C ASP A 52 -23.27 7.61 3.49
N LEU A 53 -21.98 7.71 3.82
CA LEU A 53 -21.25 8.98 3.94
C LEU A 53 -20.80 9.55 2.59
N GLY A 54 -20.98 8.83 1.48
CA GLY A 54 -20.61 9.27 0.14
C GLY A 54 -19.10 9.31 -0.14
N ILE A 55 -18.28 8.54 0.59
CA ILE A 55 -16.83 8.44 0.40
C ILE A 55 -16.42 7.03 -0.07
N ALA A 56 -15.42 6.95 -0.95
CA ALA A 56 -14.91 5.66 -1.43
C ALA A 56 -13.83 5.08 -0.51
N ILE A 57 -13.71 3.76 -0.42
CA ILE A 57 -12.54 3.11 0.16
C ILE A 57 -11.49 2.96 -0.94
N THR A 58 -10.52 3.88 -0.99
CA THR A 58 -9.58 4.00 -2.12
C THR A 58 -8.35 3.13 -1.99
N LEU A 59 -8.01 2.68 -0.79
CA LEU A 59 -6.84 1.84 -0.51
C LEU A 59 -7.05 1.04 0.77
N PHE A 60 -6.62 -0.23 0.76
CA PHE A 60 -6.42 -1.02 1.98
C PHE A 60 -4.91 -1.09 2.29
N GLN A 61 -4.52 -0.83 3.53
CA GLN A 61 -3.10 -0.86 3.90
C GLN A 61 -2.86 -1.21 5.38
N PRO A 62 -1.64 -1.68 5.73
CA PRO A 62 -0.56 -2.13 4.86
C PRO A 62 -0.51 -3.66 4.75
N PHE A 63 0.07 -4.17 3.67
CA PHE A 63 0.51 -5.56 3.56
C PHE A 63 2.04 -5.63 3.61
N ARG A 64 2.58 -6.15 4.71
CA ARG A 64 4.03 -6.12 5.00
C ARG A 64 4.74 -7.40 4.59
N ASP A 65 6.05 -7.28 4.33
CA ASP A 65 7.03 -8.37 4.29
C ASP A 65 6.67 -9.55 3.37
N PHE A 66 6.49 -9.27 2.08
CA PHE A 66 6.11 -10.28 1.09
C PHE A 66 7.29 -10.74 0.22
N GLU A 67 7.83 -9.83 -0.60
CA GLU A 67 8.89 -10.12 -1.55
C GLU A 67 10.20 -10.47 -0.82
N GLY A 68 10.98 -11.37 -1.39
CA GLY A 68 12.24 -11.78 -0.78
C GLY A 68 12.07 -12.61 0.49
N CYS A 69 10.86 -13.05 0.85
CA CYS A 69 10.71 -13.94 2.00
C CYS A 69 11.42 -15.28 1.78
N ARG A 70 11.78 -15.97 2.87
CA ARG A 70 12.31 -17.33 2.77
C ARG A 70 11.35 -18.23 2.00
N ARG A 71 11.88 -19.07 1.11
CA ARG A 71 11.08 -19.90 0.18
C ARG A 71 10.15 -20.88 0.91
N ASP A 72 10.54 -21.36 2.09
CA ASP A 72 9.70 -22.19 2.97
C ASP A 72 8.48 -21.45 3.56
N ARG A 73 8.43 -20.12 3.47
CA ARG A 73 7.32 -19.27 3.93
C ARG A 73 6.47 -18.71 2.79
N LEU A 74 6.88 -18.85 1.52
CA LEU A 74 6.21 -18.23 0.38
C LEU A 74 4.73 -18.61 0.30
N GLN A 75 4.41 -19.92 0.41
CA GLN A 75 3.01 -20.37 0.39
C GLN A 75 2.19 -19.73 1.52
N LYS A 76 2.73 -19.67 2.73
CA LYS A 76 2.04 -19.05 3.87
C LYS A 76 1.81 -17.54 3.67
N ASN A 77 2.74 -16.87 3.00
CA ASN A 77 2.60 -15.46 2.64
C ASN A 77 1.56 -15.25 1.52
N LEU A 78 1.47 -16.15 0.55
CA LEU A 78 0.38 -16.16 -0.44
C LEU A 78 -0.98 -16.40 0.23
N ASP A 79 -1.09 -17.38 1.13
CA ASP A 79 -2.33 -17.62 1.88
C ASP A 79 -2.74 -16.39 2.71
N ARG A 80 -1.75 -15.64 3.24
CA ARG A 80 -2.00 -14.37 3.94
C ARG A 80 -2.52 -13.31 2.98
N ALA A 81 -1.97 -13.20 1.76
CA ALA A 81 -2.47 -12.29 0.74
C ALA A 81 -3.91 -12.64 0.33
N GLU A 82 -4.22 -13.91 0.10
CA GLU A 82 -5.57 -14.37 -0.24
C GLU A 82 -6.61 -13.98 0.83
N ARG A 83 -6.28 -14.13 2.11
CA ARG A 83 -7.16 -13.65 3.20
C ARG A 83 -7.36 -12.14 3.19
N LYS A 84 -6.35 -11.37 2.77
CA LYS A 84 -6.52 -9.91 2.59
C LYS A 84 -7.37 -9.59 1.37
N PHE A 85 -7.27 -10.39 0.31
CA PHE A 85 -8.13 -10.23 -0.85
C PHE A 85 -9.60 -10.49 -0.52
N ASP A 86 -9.90 -11.51 0.29
CA ASP A 86 -11.26 -11.74 0.83
C ASP A 86 -11.76 -10.52 1.60
N LEU A 87 -10.94 -9.99 2.51
CA LEU A 87 -11.24 -8.80 3.31
C LEU A 87 -11.50 -7.56 2.45
N MET A 88 -10.65 -7.30 1.45
CA MET A 88 -10.78 -6.17 0.54
C MET A 88 -12.06 -6.25 -0.30
N GLN A 89 -12.45 -7.44 -0.74
CA GLN A 89 -13.70 -7.64 -1.47
C GLN A 89 -14.93 -7.34 -0.59
N GLU A 90 -14.88 -7.67 0.70
CA GLU A 90 -15.93 -7.27 1.65
C GLU A 90 -15.98 -5.75 1.87
N LEU A 91 -14.81 -5.11 2.01
CA LEU A 91 -14.67 -3.65 2.08
C LEU A 91 -15.13 -2.97 0.76
N GLY A 92 -15.07 -3.69 -0.37
CA GLY A 92 -15.37 -3.12 -1.68
C GLY A 92 -14.28 -2.21 -2.21
N THR A 93 -13.03 -2.46 -1.86
CA THR A 93 -11.85 -1.78 -2.42
C THR A 93 -11.05 -2.72 -3.30
N ASP A 94 -10.32 -2.18 -4.27
CA ASP A 94 -9.61 -2.96 -5.27
C ASP A 94 -8.07 -2.82 -5.18
N LEU A 95 -7.55 -1.92 -4.35
CA LEU A 95 -6.12 -1.64 -4.25
C LEU A 95 -5.59 -1.94 -2.84
N VAL A 96 -4.48 -2.67 -2.75
CA VAL A 96 -3.72 -2.86 -1.51
C VAL A 96 -2.30 -2.33 -1.63
N LEU A 97 -1.85 -1.62 -0.59
CA LEU A 97 -0.47 -1.19 -0.45
C LEU A 97 0.37 -2.34 0.11
N VAL A 98 1.37 -2.76 -0.66
CA VAL A 98 2.42 -3.68 -0.23
C VAL A 98 3.67 -2.86 0.02
N CYS A 99 4.13 -2.79 1.26
CA CYS A 99 5.34 -2.07 1.59
C CYS A 99 6.57 -2.99 1.58
N SER A 100 7.69 -2.47 1.09
CA SER A 100 8.96 -3.18 0.96
C SER A 100 9.37 -3.86 2.26
N ASN A 101 9.89 -5.07 2.15
CA ASN A 101 10.24 -5.95 3.25
C ASN A 101 11.34 -5.34 4.15
N VAL A 102 11.16 -5.44 5.46
CA VAL A 102 12.09 -4.91 6.47
C VAL A 102 12.79 -6.03 7.27
N GLN A 103 12.43 -7.29 7.03
CA GLN A 103 12.98 -8.42 7.78
C GLN A 103 14.48 -8.58 7.50
N ALA A 104 15.24 -8.88 8.57
CA ALA A 104 16.69 -9.04 8.47
C ALA A 104 17.10 -10.24 7.58
N ASP A 105 16.27 -11.29 7.54
CA ASP A 105 16.47 -12.50 6.74
C ASP A 105 15.80 -12.44 5.36
N ALA A 106 15.32 -11.26 4.92
CA ALA A 106 14.82 -11.09 3.57
C ALA A 106 15.95 -11.28 2.54
N LEU A 107 15.63 -11.95 1.44
CA LEU A 107 16.46 -12.11 0.25
C LEU A 107 16.35 -10.87 -0.63
N GLY A 108 17.43 -10.47 -1.29
CA GLY A 108 17.50 -9.23 -2.09
C GLY A 108 17.87 -9.45 -3.56
N GLU A 109 17.89 -10.70 -4.02
CA GLU A 109 18.19 -11.02 -5.42
C GLU A 109 17.11 -10.46 -6.34
N GLU A 110 17.48 -9.54 -7.25
CA GLU A 110 16.53 -8.75 -8.04
C GLU A 110 15.51 -9.60 -8.78
N GLN A 111 15.96 -10.65 -9.49
CA GLN A 111 15.06 -11.52 -10.24
C GLN A 111 14.07 -12.26 -9.34
N LEU A 112 14.49 -12.65 -8.13
CA LEU A 112 13.61 -13.28 -7.14
C LEU A 112 12.54 -12.30 -6.67
N LEU A 113 12.88 -11.03 -6.46
CA LEU A 113 11.91 -10.00 -6.09
C LEU A 113 10.91 -9.73 -7.23
N VAL A 114 11.40 -9.68 -8.47
CA VAL A 114 10.54 -9.55 -9.67
C VAL A 114 9.56 -10.71 -9.76
N ASP A 115 10.03 -11.94 -9.60
CA ASP A 115 9.20 -13.13 -9.69
C ASP A 115 8.16 -13.20 -8.56
N ASP A 116 8.55 -12.85 -7.32
CA ASP A 116 7.63 -12.76 -6.19
C ASP A 116 6.53 -11.71 -6.43
N LEU A 117 6.90 -10.50 -6.83
CA LEU A 117 5.94 -9.41 -7.07
C LEU A 117 5.01 -9.74 -8.25
N ARG A 118 5.54 -10.35 -9.33
CA ARG A 118 4.72 -10.84 -10.45
C ARG A 118 3.72 -11.89 -9.97
N LEU A 119 4.17 -12.87 -9.18
CA LEU A 119 3.30 -13.91 -8.64
C LEU A 119 2.17 -13.33 -7.78
N LEU A 120 2.48 -12.37 -6.88
CA LEU A 120 1.45 -11.69 -6.09
C LEU A 120 0.46 -10.94 -6.97
N ALA A 121 0.93 -10.29 -8.02
CA ALA A 121 0.11 -9.55 -8.96
C ALA A 121 -0.81 -10.47 -9.80
N GLU A 122 -0.33 -11.66 -10.19
CA GLU A 122 -1.16 -12.67 -10.85
C GLU A 122 -2.29 -13.15 -9.95
N HIS A 123 -1.99 -13.38 -8.66
CA HIS A 123 -3.00 -13.74 -7.66
C HIS A 123 -4.05 -12.63 -7.47
N ALA A 124 -3.60 -11.38 -7.29
CA ALA A 124 -4.50 -10.23 -7.17
C ALA A 124 -5.34 -10.03 -8.44
N GLY A 125 -4.71 -10.11 -9.62
CA GLY A 125 -5.35 -9.91 -10.92
C GLY A 125 -6.45 -10.93 -11.20
N LYS A 126 -6.26 -12.20 -10.83
CA LYS A 126 -7.31 -13.24 -10.92
C LYS A 126 -8.57 -12.90 -10.12
N ARG A 127 -8.46 -12.05 -9.10
CA ARG A 127 -9.55 -11.61 -8.23
C ARG A 127 -10.06 -10.20 -8.56
N GLY A 128 -9.55 -9.58 -9.62
CA GLY A 128 -9.88 -8.20 -9.99
C GLY A 128 -9.34 -7.16 -9.02
N LEU A 129 -8.25 -7.48 -8.31
CA LEU A 129 -7.57 -6.60 -7.36
C LEU A 129 -6.23 -6.15 -7.90
N ARG A 130 -5.67 -5.09 -7.31
CA ARG A 130 -4.44 -4.41 -7.70
C ARG A 130 -3.49 -4.32 -6.51
N ILE A 131 -2.21 -4.45 -6.80
CA ILE A 131 -1.09 -4.31 -5.87
C ILE A 131 -0.40 -2.98 -6.17
N GLY A 132 -0.35 -2.10 -5.16
CA GLY A 132 0.51 -0.94 -5.18
C GLY A 132 1.75 -1.21 -4.33
N TYR A 133 2.93 -1.21 -4.95
CA TYR A 133 4.19 -1.47 -4.26
C TYR A 133 4.84 -0.16 -3.81
N GLU A 134 5.18 -0.06 -2.52
CA GLU A 134 5.76 1.12 -1.88
C GLU A 134 7.13 0.80 -1.28
N ALA A 135 8.10 1.70 -1.50
CA ALA A 135 9.38 1.66 -0.82
C ALA A 135 9.29 2.35 0.54
N LEU A 136 9.50 1.61 1.63
CA LEU A 136 9.80 2.20 2.92
C LEU A 136 11.24 2.72 2.89
N ALA A 137 11.48 3.93 3.41
CA ALA A 137 12.83 4.50 3.48
C ALA A 137 13.86 3.61 4.24
N TRP A 138 13.36 2.71 5.10
CA TRP A 138 14.11 1.72 5.86
C TRP A 138 13.92 0.27 5.38
N GLY A 139 13.40 0.07 4.16
CA GLY A 139 13.29 -1.25 3.54
C GLY A 139 14.66 -1.92 3.43
N ARG A 140 14.70 -3.25 3.61
CA ARG A 140 15.96 -4.02 3.73
C ARG A 140 16.80 -4.00 2.45
N HIS A 141 16.12 -4.10 1.30
CA HIS A 141 16.72 -4.16 -0.04
C HIS A 141 16.13 -3.14 -1.01
N VAL A 142 14.86 -2.78 -0.83
CA VAL A 142 14.15 -1.79 -1.64
C VAL A 142 13.75 -0.64 -0.73
N ASN A 143 14.33 0.54 -0.93
CA ASN A 143 14.03 1.73 -0.12
C ASN A 143 13.92 3.02 -0.94
N THR A 144 13.84 2.91 -2.27
CA THR A 144 13.66 4.05 -3.19
C THR A 144 12.57 3.76 -4.22
N TYR A 145 11.90 4.81 -4.69
CA TYR A 145 10.87 4.66 -5.73
C TYR A 145 11.46 4.16 -7.06
N GLN A 146 12.73 4.44 -7.34
CA GLN A 146 13.42 3.96 -8.55
C GLN A 146 13.57 2.44 -8.53
N GLN A 147 13.91 1.86 -7.38
CA GLN A 147 13.97 0.40 -7.22
C GLN A 147 12.57 -0.22 -7.36
N VAL A 148 11.55 0.38 -6.73
CA VAL A 148 10.15 -0.04 -6.90
C VAL A 148 9.76 -0.04 -8.38
N TRP A 149 10.00 1.06 -9.09
CA TRP A 149 9.71 1.16 -10.51
C TRP A 149 10.46 0.11 -11.33
N ASN A 150 11.75 -0.11 -11.05
CA ASN A 150 12.54 -1.13 -11.76
C ASN A 150 11.94 -2.54 -11.62
N LEU A 151 11.52 -2.92 -10.41
CA LEU A 151 10.90 -4.21 -10.14
C LEU A 151 9.51 -4.32 -10.78
N VAL A 152 8.66 -3.30 -10.61
CA VAL A 152 7.30 -3.23 -11.20
C VAL A 152 7.35 -3.31 -12.73
N ARG A 153 8.30 -2.61 -13.35
CA ARG A 153 8.51 -2.61 -14.81
C ARG A 153 8.91 -3.99 -15.32
N GLN A 154 9.80 -4.69 -14.61
CA GLN A 154 10.25 -6.03 -15.02
C GLN A 154 9.19 -7.12 -14.76
N ALA A 155 8.43 -6.98 -13.68
CA ALA A 155 7.32 -7.88 -13.37
C ALA A 155 6.22 -7.83 -14.45
N ASP A 156 6.03 -6.66 -15.08
CA ASP A 156 5.19 -6.43 -16.26
C ASP A 156 3.78 -7.04 -16.15
N HIS A 157 3.12 -6.78 -15.03
CA HIS A 157 1.75 -7.22 -14.79
C HIS A 157 0.81 -6.02 -14.64
N PRO A 158 -0.39 -6.01 -15.27
CA PRO A 158 -1.32 -4.88 -15.23
C PRO A 158 -1.92 -4.65 -13.83
N ALA A 159 -1.97 -5.67 -12.99
CA ALA A 159 -2.42 -5.55 -11.59
C ALA A 159 -1.32 -5.08 -10.62
N LEU A 160 -0.11 -4.77 -11.09
CA LEU A 160 1.00 -4.29 -10.26
C LEU A 160 1.43 -2.89 -10.68
N GLY A 161 1.43 -1.97 -9.73
CA GLY A 161 1.83 -0.57 -9.92
C GLY A 161 2.67 -0.03 -8.78
N VAL A 162 3.10 1.21 -8.94
CA VAL A 162 3.93 1.97 -8.00
C VAL A 162 3.02 2.78 -7.08
N ILE A 163 3.33 2.78 -5.79
CA ILE A 163 2.85 3.78 -4.83
C ILE A 163 4.01 4.71 -4.52
N LEU A 164 3.75 6.02 -4.60
CA LEU A 164 4.71 7.06 -4.28
C LEU A 164 4.33 7.69 -2.95
N ASP A 165 5.25 7.68 -1.98
CA ASP A 165 5.13 8.43 -0.74
C ASP A 165 6.20 9.54 -0.68
N SER A 166 5.77 10.77 -0.41
CA SER A 166 6.68 11.92 -0.40
C SER A 166 7.68 11.85 0.76
N PHE A 167 7.26 11.41 1.94
CA PHE A 167 8.15 11.29 3.09
C PHE A 167 9.25 10.25 2.85
N HIS A 168 8.90 9.08 2.31
CA HIS A 168 9.89 8.02 2.06
C HIS A 168 10.97 8.46 1.07
N THR A 169 10.61 9.23 0.04
CA THR A 169 11.59 9.78 -0.90
C THR A 169 12.39 10.94 -0.29
N LEU A 170 11.71 11.90 0.34
CA LEU A 170 12.34 13.16 0.79
C LEU A 170 13.15 13.01 2.08
N SER A 171 12.80 12.06 2.96
CA SER A 171 13.58 11.77 4.17
C SER A 171 14.99 11.25 3.84
N LEU A 172 15.15 10.57 2.71
CA LEU A 172 16.44 10.13 2.16
C LEU A 172 17.11 11.20 1.27
N LYS A 173 16.52 12.41 1.18
CA LYS A 173 16.91 13.47 0.23
C LYS A 173 16.91 12.98 -1.23
N GLY A 174 16.04 12.03 -1.57
CA GLY A 174 15.89 11.51 -2.91
C GLY A 174 15.36 12.57 -3.88
N ASP A 175 15.89 12.60 -5.10
CA ASP A 175 15.41 13.48 -6.17
C ASP A 175 14.14 12.87 -6.82
N PRO A 176 12.99 13.55 -6.78
CA PRO A 176 11.76 13.07 -7.41
C PRO A 176 11.77 13.22 -8.94
N SER A 177 12.82 13.77 -9.55
CA SER A 177 12.80 14.18 -10.95
C SER A 177 12.57 13.05 -11.95
N ALA A 178 13.04 11.84 -11.65
CA ALA A 178 12.87 10.67 -12.50
C ALA A 178 11.46 10.06 -12.43
N ILE A 179 10.58 10.54 -11.53
CA ILE A 179 9.15 10.16 -11.53
C ILE A 179 8.50 10.54 -12.88
N ARG A 180 9.00 11.60 -13.55
CA ARG A 180 8.52 12.04 -14.87
C ARG A 180 8.66 10.99 -15.97
N ASP A 181 9.56 10.02 -15.77
CA ASP A 181 9.82 8.93 -16.73
C ASP A 181 8.96 7.68 -16.45
N ILE A 182 8.21 7.65 -15.35
CA ILE A 182 7.28 6.56 -15.02
C ILE A 182 5.96 6.78 -15.79
N PRO A 183 5.46 5.80 -16.56
CA PRO A 183 4.15 5.90 -17.19
C PRO A 183 3.06 6.16 -16.15
N GLY A 184 2.21 7.16 -16.40
CA GLY A 184 1.24 7.62 -15.41
C GLY A 184 0.23 6.55 -14.98
N ASP A 185 -0.10 5.61 -15.87
CA ASP A 185 -0.96 4.45 -15.59
C ASP A 185 -0.29 3.40 -14.67
N LYS A 186 1.04 3.43 -14.53
CA LYS A 186 1.77 2.58 -13.58
C LYS A 186 1.85 3.16 -12.18
N ILE A 187 1.41 4.40 -11.95
CA ILE A 187 1.33 5.02 -10.61
C ILE A 187 -0.09 4.80 -10.08
N PHE A 188 -0.25 3.89 -9.12
CA PHE A 188 -1.57 3.50 -8.61
C PHE A 188 -2.05 4.35 -7.45
N PHE A 189 -1.13 4.92 -6.68
CA PHE A 189 -1.47 5.76 -5.53
C PHE A 189 -0.34 6.75 -5.21
N VAL A 190 -0.69 7.86 -4.56
CA VAL A 190 0.27 8.88 -4.09
C VAL A 190 -0.11 9.28 -2.67
N GLN A 191 0.82 9.15 -1.74
CA GLN A 191 0.71 9.60 -0.36
C GLN A 191 1.57 10.85 -0.15
N MET A 192 0.94 11.90 0.38
CA MET A 192 1.59 13.17 0.67
C MET A 192 1.74 13.31 2.18
N ALA A 193 2.99 13.33 2.64
CA ALA A 193 3.38 13.51 4.02
C ALA A 193 4.57 14.49 4.10
N ASP A 194 4.41 15.52 4.94
CA ASP A 194 5.46 16.49 5.24
C ASP A 194 6.06 16.21 6.62
N ALA A 195 7.32 16.59 6.82
CA ALA A 195 8.04 16.36 8.07
C ALA A 195 9.19 17.37 8.26
N PRO A 196 9.54 17.71 9.51
CA PRO A 196 10.74 18.50 9.77
C PRO A 196 12.00 17.72 9.38
N ILE A 197 12.98 18.42 8.81
CA ILE A 197 14.32 17.87 8.59
C ILE A 197 15.02 17.81 9.96
N LEU A 198 15.15 16.61 10.50
CA LEU A 198 15.90 16.37 11.73
C LEU A 198 17.36 16.12 11.35
N ALA A 199 18.27 16.99 11.80
CA ALA A 199 19.69 16.66 11.85
C ALA A 199 19.85 15.55 12.89
N MET A 200 20.00 14.30 12.45
CA MET A 200 20.41 13.23 13.35
C MET A 200 21.89 13.44 13.62
N ASP A 201 22.21 14.05 14.76
CA ASP A 201 23.56 14.02 15.32
C ASP A 201 23.87 12.55 15.64
N VAL A 202 24.70 11.91 14.80
CA VAL A 202 25.29 10.59 15.04
C VAL A 202 26.78 10.74 15.15
#